data_AF-A0A7I8MP94-F1
#
_entry.id   AF-A0A7I8MP94-F1
#
_cell.length_a   1.000
_cell.length_b   1.000
_cell.length_c   1.000
_cell.angle_alpha   90.00
_cell.angle_beta   90.00
_cell.angle_gamma   90.00
#
_symmetry.space_group_name_H-M   'P 1'
#
loop_
_entity.id
_entity.type
_entity.pdbx_description
1 polymer ?
#
loop_
_entity_poly.entity_id
_entity_poly.type
_entity_poly.pdbx_seq_one_letter_code
_entity_poly.pdbx_strand_id
1 'polypeptide(L)'
;MLRAKEGLRELLTGSVAMDAEIVFEKLEHRHPAPDPELPDTGVGIEKERALSPLFISIPGYGTRSSSILLMGRTGGSELFERTFLPDGQGLVRQGETRRLAF
;
A
#
# COMPACT_ATOMS: atom_id res chain seq x y z
N MET A 1 0.30 -10.24 -3.36
CA MET A 1 0.65 -9.30 -4.46
C MET A 1 -0.39 -9.22 -5.59
N LEU A 2 -1.28 -10.20 -5.79
CA LEU A 2 -2.25 -10.19 -6.89
C LEU A 2 -3.20 -8.95 -6.84
N ARG A 3 -3.82 -8.70 -5.69
CA ARG A 3 -4.75 -7.57 -5.47
C ARG A 3 -4.14 -6.19 -5.70
N ALA A 4 -2.87 -5.98 -5.30
CA ALA A 4 -2.16 -4.74 -5.60
C ALA A 4 -2.00 -4.51 -7.10
N LYS A 5 -1.64 -5.56 -7.84
CA LYS A 5 -1.48 -5.49 -9.29
C LYS A 5 -2.80 -5.25 -10.00
N GLU A 6 -3.88 -5.88 -9.53
CA GLU A 6 -5.24 -5.67 -10.05
C GLU A 6 -5.71 -4.24 -9.82
N GLY A 7 -5.62 -3.73 -8.59
CA GLY A 7 -5.99 -2.36 -8.27
C GLY A 7 -5.17 -1.33 -9.05
N LEU A 8 -3.86 -1.55 -9.20
CA LEU A 8 -3.02 -0.68 -10.03
C LEU A 8 -3.41 -0.77 -11.52
N ARG A 9 -3.70 -1.96 -12.04
CA ARG A 9 -4.13 -2.15 -13.43
C ARG A 9 -5.42 -1.37 -13.70
N GLU A 10 -6.40 -1.44 -12.81
CA GLU A 10 -7.64 -0.66 -12.92
C GLU A 10 -7.36 0.83 -13.04
N LEU A 11 -6.51 1.37 -12.15
CA LEU A 11 -6.10 2.78 -12.19
C LEU A 11 -5.41 3.16 -13.50
N LEU A 12 -4.51 2.30 -14.01
CA LEU A 12 -3.78 2.53 -15.25
C LEU A 12 -4.66 2.43 -16.51
N THR A 13 -5.75 1.66 -16.46
CA THR A 13 -6.69 1.53 -17.58
C THR A 13 -7.80 2.59 -17.58
N GLY A 14 -7.92 3.37 -16.50
CA GLY A 14 -8.87 4.47 -16.40
C GLY A 14 -8.51 5.65 -17.30
N SER A 15 -9.52 6.47 -17.63
CA SER A 15 -9.36 7.73 -18.35
C SER A 15 -9.04 8.93 -17.45
N VAL A 16 -8.94 8.72 -16.14
CA VAL A 16 -8.62 9.75 -15.14
C VAL A 16 -7.10 9.89 -15.01
N ALA A 17 -6.62 11.12 -14.86
CA ALA A 17 -5.22 11.38 -14.58
C ALA A 17 -4.77 10.66 -13.30
N MET A 18 -3.55 10.13 -13.28
CA MET A 18 -2.99 9.46 -12.11
C MET A 18 -2.89 10.44 -10.93
N ASP A 19 -3.72 10.22 -9.91
CA ASP A 19 -3.72 10.96 -8.65
C ASP A 19 -3.11 10.10 -7.55
N ALA A 20 -2.11 10.64 -6.84
CA ALA A 20 -1.45 9.97 -5.74
C ALA A 20 -2.41 9.62 -4.59
N GLU A 21 -3.43 10.44 -4.34
CA GLU A 21 -4.41 10.18 -3.27
C GLU A 21 -5.23 8.93 -3.55
N ILE A 22 -5.71 8.75 -4.79
CA ILE A 22 -6.45 7.56 -5.23
C ILE A 22 -5.57 6.31 -5.10
N VAL A 23 -4.28 6.41 -5.46
CA VAL A 23 -3.35 5.29 -5.32
C VAL A 23 -3.12 4.96 -3.85
N PHE A 24 -2.97 5.96 -2.97
CA PHE A 24 -2.81 5.73 -1.54
C PHE A 24 -4.03 5.03 -0.92
N GLU A 25 -5.25 5.40 -1.32
CA GLU A 25 -6.47 4.70 -0.86
C GLU A 25 -6.43 3.21 -1.19
N LYS A 26 -5.91 2.83 -2.38
CA LYS A 26 -5.73 1.42 -2.73
C LYS A 26 -4.62 0.74 -1.92
N LEU A 27 -3.52 1.45 -1.64
CA LEU A 27 -2.42 0.92 -0.84
C LEU A 27 -2.80 0.70 0.63
N GLU A 28 -3.80 1.42 1.15
CA GLU A 28 -4.31 1.26 2.52
C GLU A 28 -5.29 0.07 2.67
N HIS A 29 -5.38 -0.83 1.68
CA HIS A 29 -6.23 -2.01 1.72
C HIS A 29 -5.79 -3.05 2.77
N ARG A 30 -6.65 -3.29 3.78
CA ARG A 30 -6.37 -4.12 4.96
C ARG A 30 -6.94 -5.55 4.92
N HIS A 31 -7.67 -5.94 3.89
CA HIS A 31 -8.29 -7.27 3.87
C HIS A 31 -7.24 -8.36 3.59
N PRO A 32 -7.21 -9.44 4.41
CA PRO A 32 -6.41 -10.62 4.13
C PRO A 32 -6.82 -11.30 2.81
N ALA A 33 -5.87 -11.96 2.17
CA ALA A 33 -6.17 -12.85 1.05
C ALA A 33 -6.86 -14.13 1.56
N PRO A 34 -7.74 -14.75 0.75
CA PRO A 34 -8.31 -16.06 1.06
C PRO A 34 -7.23 -17.13 1.19
N ASP A 35 -7.43 -18.12 2.07
CA ASP A 35 -6.45 -19.19 2.32
C ASP A 35 -5.87 -19.87 1.07
N PRO A 36 -6.66 -20.19 0.03
CA PRO A 36 -6.13 -20.83 -1.17
C PRO A 36 -5.20 -19.94 -2.00
N GLU A 37 -5.23 -18.61 -1.78
CA GLU A 37 -4.35 -17.64 -2.44
C GLU A 37 -3.09 -17.34 -1.62
N LEU A 38 -2.99 -17.86 -0.39
CA LEU A 38 -1.83 -17.63 0.47
C LEU A 38 -0.64 -18.45 0.01
N PRO A 39 0.58 -17.88 0.05
CA PRO A 39 1.79 -18.63 -0.24
C PRO A 39 2.12 -19.55 0.95
N ASP A 40 2.60 -20.76 0.69
CA ASP A 40 3.19 -21.62 1.73
C ASP A 40 4.68 -21.25 1.90
N THR A 41 4.94 -20.37 2.88
CA THR A 41 6.27 -19.84 3.18
C THR A 41 6.91 -20.51 4.39
N GLY A 42 6.20 -21.43 5.05
CA GLY A 42 6.66 -22.14 6.24
C GLY A 42 6.49 -21.36 7.56
N VAL A 43 5.82 -20.19 7.56
CA VAL A 43 5.53 -19.44 8.80
C VAL A 43 4.19 -19.81 9.44
N GLY A 44 3.39 -20.63 8.75
CA GLY A 44 2.09 -21.12 9.18
C GLY A 44 0.93 -20.21 8.75
N ILE A 45 -0.24 -20.82 8.57
CA ILE A 45 -1.40 -20.21 7.92
C ILE A 45 -1.88 -18.92 8.60
N GLU A 46 -1.87 -18.85 9.94
CA GLU A 46 -2.31 -17.65 10.66
C GLU A 46 -1.41 -16.44 10.39
N LYS A 47 -0.09 -16.67 10.31
CA LYS A 47 0.87 -15.62 9.99
C LYS A 47 0.79 -15.24 8.51
N GLU A 48 0.60 -16.20 7.62
CA GLU A 48 0.41 -15.95 6.19
C GLU A 48 -0.85 -15.09 5.96
N ARG A 49 -1.97 -15.40 6.63
CA ARG A 49 -3.18 -14.55 6.63
C ARG A 49 -2.87 -13.15 7.13
N ALA A 50 -2.23 -13.01 8.29
CA ALA A 50 -1.92 -11.73 8.91
C ALA A 50 -0.98 -10.84 8.07
N LEU A 51 -0.10 -11.45 7.28
CA LEU A 51 0.89 -10.75 6.44
C LEU A 51 0.43 -10.55 4.99
N SER A 52 -0.73 -11.09 4.61
CA SER A 52 -1.27 -11.01 3.25
C SER A 52 -1.88 -9.66 2.80
N PRO A 53 -2.39 -8.77 3.69
CA PRO A 53 -2.90 -7.46 3.28
C PRO A 53 -1.85 -6.57 2.62
N LEU A 54 -2.30 -5.59 1.82
CA LEU A 54 -1.39 -4.55 1.30
C LEU A 54 -0.93 -3.62 2.42
N PHE A 55 -1.83 -3.32 3.34
CA PHE A 55 -1.56 -2.56 4.55
C PHE A 55 -1.63 -3.47 5.78
N ILE A 56 -0.47 -3.87 6.29
CA ILE A 56 -0.36 -4.76 7.44
C ILE A 56 -0.47 -3.92 8.72
N SER A 57 -1.38 -4.30 9.61
CA SER A 57 -1.59 -3.65 10.90
C SER A 57 -1.85 -4.69 11.98
N ILE A 58 -0.79 -5.28 12.53
CA ILE A 58 -0.85 -6.26 13.62
C ILE A 58 -0.05 -5.79 14.83
N PRO A 59 -0.33 -6.30 16.04
CA PRO A 59 0.45 -5.95 17.23
C PRO A 59 1.94 -6.19 17.02
N GLY A 60 2.77 -5.15 17.20
CA GLY A 60 4.22 -5.23 17.08
C GLY A 60 4.80 -5.26 15.65
N TYR A 61 3.97 -5.29 14.60
CA TYR A 61 4.45 -5.28 13.21
C TYR A 61 3.43 -4.69 12.22
N GLY A 62 3.89 -3.90 11.25
CA GLY A 62 3.00 -3.38 10.21
C GLY A 62 3.62 -2.37 9.26
N THR A 63 2.82 -1.89 8.31
CA THR A 63 3.23 -0.95 7.26
C THR A 63 3.65 0.39 7.87
N ARG A 64 4.94 0.74 7.73
CA ARG A 64 5.51 1.98 8.29
C ARG A 64 5.44 3.17 7.35
N SER A 65 5.47 2.90 6.05
CA SER A 65 5.29 3.91 5.03
C SER A 65 4.64 3.34 3.78
N SER A 66 4.01 4.24 3.03
CA SER A 66 3.56 4.02 1.66
C SER A 66 4.20 5.08 0.80
N SER A 67 4.76 4.69 -0.34
CA SER A 67 5.44 5.61 -1.27
C SER A 67 4.89 5.45 -2.68
N ILE A 68 4.74 6.57 -3.39
CA ILE A 68 4.32 6.62 -4.79
C ILE A 68 5.32 7.47 -5.55
N LEU A 69 5.92 6.90 -6.60
CA LEU A 69 6.76 7.63 -7.55
C LEU A 69 6.01 7.75 -8.88
N LEU A 70 5.60 8.96 -9.24
CA LEU A 70 5.02 9.29 -10.54
C LEU A 70 6.13 9.80 -11.46
N MET A 71 6.27 9.21 -12.65
CA MET A 71 7.27 9.61 -13.64
C MET A 71 6.58 9.95 -14.95
N GLY A 72 6.72 11.21 -15.38
CA GLY A 72 6.22 11.68 -16.65
C GLY A 72 7.08 11.18 -17.82
N ARG A 73 6.45 10.82 -18.94
CA ARG A 73 7.16 10.36 -20.15
C ARG A 73 8.04 11.43 -20.79
N THR A 74 7.71 12.70 -20.58
CA THR A 74 8.39 13.87 -21.16
C THR A 74 9.29 14.58 -20.16
N GLY A 75 9.60 13.94 -19.03
CA GLY A 75 10.32 14.53 -17.90
C GLY A 75 9.40 14.90 -16.74
N GLY A 76 10.01 15.19 -15.60
CA GLY A 76 9.35 15.45 -14.33
C GLY A 76 9.02 14.17 -13.56
N SER A 77 9.38 14.15 -12.28
CA SER A 77 9.01 13.08 -11.37
C SER A 77 8.56 13.62 -10.03
N GLU A 78 7.59 12.95 -9.44
CA GLU A 78 7.04 13.32 -8.14
C GLU A 78 7.04 12.11 -7.22
N LEU A 79 7.63 12.26 -6.04
CA LEU A 79 7.59 11.28 -4.97
C LEU A 79 6.62 11.77 -3.90
N PHE A 80 5.66 10.92 -3.56
CA PHE A 80 4.75 11.10 -2.45
C PHE A 80 5.01 10.03 -1.40
N GLU A 81 5.13 10.41 -0.13
CA GLU A 81 5.33 9.48 0.98
C GLU A 81 4.38 9.77 2.15
N ARG A 82 3.76 8.71 2.67
CA ARG A 82 3.04 8.71 3.94
C ARG A 82 3.78 7.85 4.95
N THR A 83 3.90 8.34 6.17
CA THR A 83 4.44 7.59 7.32
C THR A 83 3.31 7.22 8.26
N PHE A 84 3.39 6.04 8.88
CA PHE A 84 2.43 5.56 9.85
C PHE A 84 3.11 5.20 11.17
N LEU A 85 2.53 5.62 12.30
CA LEU A 85 3.01 5.33 13.65
C LEU A 85 2.00 4.46 14.42
N PRO A 86 2.44 3.68 15.41
CA PRO A 86 1.52 2.96 16.28
C PRO A 86 0.78 3.94 17.20
N ASP A 87 -0.53 3.73 17.41
CA ASP A 87 -1.38 4.53 18.30
C ASP A 87 -1.97 3.72 19.47
N GLY A 88 -1.53 2.47 19.64
CA GLY A 88 -2.03 1.54 20.65
C GLY A 88 -3.20 0.67 20.19
N GLN A 89 -3.94 1.06 19.15
CA GLN A 89 -5.03 0.26 18.57
C GLN A 89 -4.74 -0.18 17.12
N GLY A 90 -3.71 0.38 16.49
CA GLY A 90 -3.26 0.04 15.15
C GLY A 90 -2.19 1.01 14.68
N LEU A 91 -2.32 1.43 13.42
CA LEU A 91 -1.42 2.38 12.76
C LEU A 91 -2.20 3.60 12.29
N VAL A 92 -1.69 4.78 12.63
CA VAL A 92 -2.23 6.09 12.21
C VAL A 92 -1.23 6.82 11.35
N ARG A 93 -1.72 7.58 10.37
CA ARG A 93 -0.87 8.43 9.53
C ARG A 93 -0.24 9.52 10.40
N GLN A 94 1.06 9.69 10.28
CA GLN A 94 1.82 10.75 10.92
C GLN A 94 1.94 11.94 9.97
N GLY A 95 1.37 13.07 10.37
CA GLY A 95 1.50 14.34 9.65
C GLY A 95 0.88 14.33 8.25
N GLU A 96 1.39 15.25 7.43
CA GLU A 96 0.98 15.43 6.04
C GLU A 96 1.75 14.52 5.09
N THR A 97 1.18 14.25 3.91
CA THR A 97 1.87 13.56 2.82
C THR A 97 3.08 14.39 2.41
N ARG A 98 4.27 13.81 2.47
CA ARG A 98 5.49 14.44 1.97
C ARG A 98 5.48 14.38 0.45
N ARG A 99 5.71 15.50 -0.22
CA ARG A 99 5.79 15.61 -1.69
C ARG A 99 7.15 16.18 -2.08
N LEU A 100 7.84 15.49 -2.98
CA LEU A 100 9.11 15.91 -3.56
C LEU A 100 8.97 15.89 -5.08
N ALA A 101 9.41 16.95 -5.76
CA ALA A 101 9.39 17.05 -7.22
C ALA A 101 10.82 17.18 -7.75
N PHE A 102 11.14 16.45 -8.81
CA PHE A 102 12.46 16.39 -9.44
C PHE A 102 12.35 16.55 -10.96
#